data_AF-A0A5K1ARP1-F1
#
_entry.id   AF-A0A5K1ARP1-F1
#
_cell.length_a   1.000
_cell.length_b   1.000
_cell.length_c   1.000
_cell.angle_alpha   90.00
_cell.angle_beta   90.00
_cell.angle_gamma   90.00
#
_symmetry.space_group_name_H-M   'P 1'
#
loop_
_entity.id
_entity.type
_entity.pdbx_description
1 polymer ?
#
loop_
_entity_poly.entity_id
_entity_poly.type
_entity_poly.pdbx_seq_one_letter_code
_entity_poly.pdbx_strand_id
1 'polypeptide(L)' 'FFGLAPSGLLTDLMLAGENFCGGDWSELKKKYDTVNEEDLVKYCFSSAYIVALLHDSLGVPLDEK' A
#
# COMPACT_ATOMS: atom_id res chain seq x y z
N PHE A 1 1.44 5.25 6.18
CA PHE A 1 0.99 4.44 5.04
C PHE A 1 0.28 3.21 5.58
N PHE A 2 -0.96 2.91 5.16
CA PHE A 2 -1.86 1.80 5.59
C PHE A 2 -1.93 1.37 7.09
N GLY A 3 -1.21 1.99 8.02
CA GLY A 3 -1.11 1.56 9.42
C GLY A 3 -0.22 0.33 9.65
N LEU A 4 0.63 -0.05 8.68
CA LEU A 4 1.51 -1.20 8.80
C LEU A 4 2.67 -0.93 9.77
N ALA A 5 3.15 -1.98 10.43
CA ALA A 5 4.31 -1.89 11.31
C ALA A 5 5.58 -1.52 10.50
N PRO A 6 6.52 -0.73 11.06
CA PRO A 6 7.74 -0.33 10.37
C PRO A 6 8.63 -1.50 9.90
N SER A 7 8.55 -2.64 10.59
CA SER A 7 9.26 -3.89 10.27
C SER A 7 8.30 -5.00 9.80
N GLY A 8 7.23 -4.63 9.11
CA GLY A 8 6.25 -5.57 8.55
C GLY A 8 6.75 -6.26 7.28
N LEU A 9 6.00 -7.27 6.83
CA LEU A 9 6.32 -8.00 5.60
C LEU A 9 5.96 -7.18 4.37
N LEU A 10 6.72 -7.33 3.29
CA LEU A 10 6.39 -6.70 2.00
C LEU A 10 5.06 -7.26 1.44
N THR A 11 4.72 -8.50 1.77
CA THR A 11 3.40 -9.10 1.48
C THR A 11 2.25 -8.31 2.11
N ASP A 12 2.41 -7.78 3.34
CA ASP A 12 1.35 -6.99 3.99
C ASP A 12 1.10 -5.69 3.24
N LEU A 13 2.16 -5.06 2.73
CA LEU A 13 2.08 -3.86 1.89
C LEU A 13 1.38 -4.16 0.56
N MET A 14 1.72 -5.29 -0.08
CA MET A 14 1.11 -5.72 -1.34
C MET A 14 -0.39 -5.94 -1.17
N LEU A 15 -0.81 -6.74 -0.18
CA LEU A 15 -2.21 -7.04 0.08
C LEU A 15 -3.01 -5.79 0.49
N ALA A 16 -2.42 -4.90 1.28
CA ALA A 16 -3.06 -3.63 1.64
C ALA A 16 -3.24 -2.73 0.41
N GLY A 17 -2.24 -2.69 -0.47
CA GLY A 17 -2.27 -1.97 -1.74
C GLY A 17 -3.36 -2.47 -2.68
N GLU A 18 -3.43 -3.78 -2.92
CA GLU A 18 -4.46 -4.41 -3.77
C GLU A 18 -5.88 -4.13 -3.26
N ASN A 19 -6.10 -4.33 -1.95
CA ASN A 19 -7.39 -4.04 -1.33
C ASN A 19 -7.77 -2.56 -1.42
N PHE A 20 -6.79 -1.65 -1.31
CA PHE A 20 -7.04 -0.23 -1.46
C PHE A 20 -7.35 0.14 -2.93
N CYS A 21 -6.55 -0.34 -3.89
CA CYS A 21 -6.73 -0.07 -5.31
C CYS A 21 -8.06 -0.59 -5.85
N GLY A 22 -8.57 -1.71 -5.33
CA GLY A 22 -9.87 -2.27 -5.71
C GLY A 22 -11.08 -1.71 -4.96
N GLY A 23 -10.87 -0.81 -3.98
CA GLY A 23 -11.95 -0.27 -3.14
C GLY A 23 -12.75 0.85 -3.81
N ASP A 24 -13.99 1.06 -3.33
CA ASP A 24 -14.79 2.21 -3.75
C ASP A 24 -14.22 3.53 -3.19
N TRP A 25 -14.09 4.54 -4.05
CA TRP A 25 -13.48 5.82 -3.65
C TRP A 25 -14.26 6.54 -2.54
N SER A 26 -15.59 6.47 -2.55
CA SER A 26 -16.42 7.11 -1.53
C SER A 26 -16.27 6.45 -0.17
N GLU A 27 -16.11 5.13 -0.14
CA GLU A 27 -15.82 4.36 1.08
C GLU A 27 -14.40 4.62 1.59
N LEU A 28 -13.41 4.67 0.70
CA LEU A 28 -12.02 4.96 1.05
C LEU A 28 -11.87 6.35 1.66
N LYS A 29 -12.55 7.36 1.13
CA LYS A 29 -12.54 8.71 1.71
C LYS A 29 -13.12 8.78 3.12
N LYS A 30 -14.12 7.96 3.43
CA LYS A 30 -14.67 7.86 4.80
C LYS A 30 -13.71 7.12 5.74
N LYS A 31 -13.05 6.08 5.24
CA LYS A 31 -12.10 5.28 6.03
C LYS A 31 -10.81 6.05 6.36
N TYR A 32 -10.37 6.91 5.46
CA TYR A 32 -9.15 7.72 5.58
C TYR A 32 -9.48 9.21 5.67
N ASP A 33 -10.52 9.56 6.42
CA ASP A 33 -11.03 10.94 6.57
C ASP A 33 -10.01 11.92 7.18
N THR A 34 -9.04 11.42 7.92
CA THR A 34 -7.92 12.18 8.51
C THR A 34 -6.76 12.40 7.54
N VAL A 35 -6.75 11.76 6.38
CA VAL A 35 -5.69 11.86 5.36
C VAL A 35 -6.11 12.88 4.30
N ASN A 36 -5.18 13.72 3.86
CA ASN A 36 -5.43 14.64 2.75
C ASN A 36 -5.76 13.85 1.47
N GLU A 37 -6.84 14.24 0.76
CA GLU A 37 -7.28 13.57 -0.48
C GLU A 37 -6.17 13.53 -1.55
N GLU A 38 -5.34 14.57 -1.66
CA GLU A 38 -4.21 14.62 -2.60
C GLU A 38 -3.14 13.57 -2.30
N ASP A 39 -3.01 13.15 -1.05
CA ASP A 39 -2.11 12.06 -0.67
C ASP A 39 -2.80 10.71 -0.81
N LEU A 40 -4.09 10.64 -0.50
CA LEU A 40 -4.89 9.43 -0.61
C LEU A 40 -4.94 8.89 -2.05
N VAL A 41 -5.07 9.77 -3.05
CA VAL A 41 -5.05 9.37 -4.48
C VAL A 41 -3.74 8.71 -4.91
N LYS A 42 -2.63 8.98 -4.19
CA LYS A 42 -1.32 8.41 -4.51
C LYS A 42 -1.13 7.01 -3.92
N TYR A 43 -1.94 6.60 -2.95
CA TYR A 43 -1.70 5.37 -2.18
C TYR A 43 -1.67 4.12 -3.06
N CYS A 44 -2.59 4.01 -4.03
CA CYS A 44 -2.62 2.86 -4.94
C CYS A 44 -1.30 2.75 -5.72
N PHE A 45 -0.93 3.81 -6.45
CA PHE A 45 0.32 3.84 -7.23
C PHE A 45 1.55 3.64 -6.34
N SER A 46 1.65 4.35 -5.22
CA SER A 46 2.79 4.26 -4.32
C SER A 46 2.96 2.86 -3.75
N SER A 47 1.87 2.17 -3.40
CA SER A 47 1.94 0.79 -2.90
C SER A 47 2.49 -0.17 -3.94
N ALA A 48 1.97 -0.12 -5.18
CA ALA A 48 2.44 -0.95 -6.28
C ALA A 48 3.90 -0.64 -6.65
N TYR A 49 4.26 0.65 -6.68
CA TYR A 49 5.63 1.09 -6.98
C TYR A 49 6.63 0.61 -5.93
N ILE A 50 6.30 0.70 -4.64
CA ILE A 50 7.19 0.23 -3.58
C ILE A 50 7.41 -1.28 -3.70
N VAL A 51 6.35 -2.05 -3.96
CA VAL A 51 6.47 -3.51 -4.16
C VAL A 51 7.33 -3.82 -5.37
N ALA A 52 7.08 -3.20 -6.53
CA ALA A 52 7.87 -3.43 -7.75
C ALA A 52 9.35 -3.01 -7.59
N LEU A 53 9.59 -1.91 -6.86
CA LEU A 53 10.96 -1.45 -6.59
C LEU A 53 11.69 -2.42 -5.67
N LEU A 54 11.08 -2.80 -4.55
CA LEU A 54 11.75 -3.65 -3.54
C LEU A 54 11.85 -5.10 -4.02
N HIS A 55 10.75 -5.69 -4.47
CA HIS A 55 10.71 -7.09 -4.86
C HIS A 55 11.33 -7.30 -6.24
N ASP A 56 10.76 -6.70 -7.29
CA ASP A 56 11.13 -7.03 -8.66
C ASP A 56 12.49 -6.44 -9.06
N SER A 57 12.81 -5.24 -8.56
CA SER A 57 14.04 -4.53 -8.95
C SER A 57 15.22 -4.81 -8.01
N LEU A 58 14.97 -4.93 -6.71
CA LEU A 58 16.02 -5.09 -5.69
C LEU A 58 16.09 -6.49 -5.08
N GLY A 59 15.15 -7.39 -5.39
CA GLY A 59 15.16 -8.78 -4.93
C GLY A 59 14.80 -8.96 -3.46
N VAL A 60 14.13 -7.99 -2.83
CA VAL A 60 13.64 -8.12 -1.45
C VAL A 60 12.55 -9.20 -1.41
N PRO A 61 12.62 -10.21 -0.52
CA PRO A 61 11.58 -11.21 -0.38
C PRO A 61 10.23 -10.59 0.02
N LEU A 62 9.14 -11.15 -0.51
CA LEU A 62 7.78 -10.76 -0.10
C LEU A 62 7.47 -11.23 1.34
N ASP A 63 7.98 -12.40 1.70
CA ASP A 63 7.86 -13.07 3.00
C ASP A 63 9.25 -13.51 3.52
N GLU A 64 9.38 -13.77 4.82
CA GLU A 64 10.65 -14.13 5.50
C GLU A 64 11.22 -15.53 5.15
N LYS A 65 11.00 -16.06 3.94
CA LYS A 65 11.51 -17.40 3.59
C LYS A 65 13.01 -17.45 3.39
#